data_AF-A0A399RH79-F1
#
_entry.id   AF-A0A399RH79-F1
#
_cell.length_a   1.000
_cell.length_b   1.000
_cell.length_c   1.000
_cell.angle_alpha   90.00
_cell.angle_beta   90.00
_cell.angle_gamma   90.00
#
_symmetry.space_group_name_H-M   'P 1'
#
loop_
_entity.id
_entity.type
_entity.pdbx_description
1 polymer ?
#
loop_
_entity_poly.entity_id
_entity_poly.type
_entity_poly.pdbx_seq_one_letter_code
_entity_poly.pdbx_strand_id
1 'polypeptide(L)'
;MSRRLIALMIAALAIVFAFGALSAIRWPSIMMFVTMFIHPDPALGLDNINWRELGIVYGAPYFLASLCYYAAAVSVASRRPGSVIWYGMAMVASLPIYYLVDFEQGWWRDPSGPEGMVAGGSVIILLLGLAVLHLRLRKVRPAAVAADEEDGQVVMSQEQFEALMARTEPKAHPEPAEPKPRRRRPVPAAIARQRAHFAAEGRRMRARKGR
;
A
#
# COMPACT_ATOMS: atom_id res chain seq x y z
N MET A 1 -2.71 -0.51 11.81
CA MET A 1 -2.25 0.08 10.53
C MET A 1 -3.13 -0.42 9.40
N SER A 2 -3.52 0.46 8.49
CA SER A 2 -4.23 0.07 7.27
C SER A 2 -3.29 -0.72 6.36
N ARG A 3 -3.83 -1.72 5.65
CA ARG A 3 -3.07 -2.57 4.72
C ARG A 3 -2.38 -1.75 3.63
N ARG A 4 -3.03 -0.67 3.18
CA ARG A 4 -2.51 0.26 2.18
C ARG A 4 -1.26 0.99 2.68
N LEU A 5 -1.21 1.36 3.96
CA LEU A 5 -0.05 2.02 4.54
C LEU A 5 1.15 1.07 4.60
N ILE A 6 0.95 -0.19 4.99
CA ILE A 6 2.02 -1.20 4.98
C ILE A 6 2.54 -1.42 3.56
N ALA A 7 1.65 -1.55 2.57
CA ALA A 7 2.06 -1.66 1.16
C ALA A 7 2.86 -0.44 0.68
N LEU A 8 2.47 0.78 1.08
CA LEU A 8 3.17 2.01 0.73
C LEU A 8 4.57 2.05 1.36
N MET A 9 4.72 1.64 2.62
CA MET A 9 6.02 1.55 3.28
C MET A 9 6.95 0.53 2.62
N ILE A 10 6.43 -0.62 2.20
CA ILE A 10 7.20 -1.61 1.44
C ILE A 10 7.58 -1.05 0.05
N ALA A 11 6.69 -0.31 -0.60
CA ALA A 11 7.00 0.34 -1.88
C ALA A 11 8.08 1.42 -1.74
N ALA A 12 8.07 2.21 -0.66
CA ALA A 12 9.13 3.16 -0.35
C ALA A 12 10.48 2.44 -0.17
N LEU A 13 10.47 1.28 0.50
CA LEU A 13 11.66 0.45 0.66
C LEU A 13 12.17 -0.08 -0.69
N ALA A 14 11.28 -0.54 -1.57
CA ALA A 14 11.63 -0.92 -2.94
C ALA A 14 12.31 0.22 -3.71
N ILE A 15 11.81 1.46 -3.56
CA ILE A 15 12.42 2.65 -4.17
C ILE A 15 13.85 2.87 -3.66
N VAL A 16 14.08 2.77 -2.35
CA VAL A 16 15.44 2.91 -1.78
C VAL A 16 16.41 1.90 -2.40
N PHE A 17 16.00 0.63 -2.51
CA PHE A 17 16.81 -0.41 -3.15
C PHE A 17 17.00 -0.17 -4.66
N ALA A 18 16.00 0.38 -5.35
CA ALA A 18 16.12 0.75 -6.75
C ALA A 18 17.16 1.86 -6.96
N PHE A 19 17.17 2.87 -6.09
CA PHE A 19 18.21 3.89 -6.10
C PHE A 19 19.58 3.31 -5.78
N GLY A 20 19.69 2.41 -4.80
CA GLY A 20 20.93 1.69 -4.51
C GLY A 20 21.48 0.94 -5.73
N ALA A 21 20.62 0.22 -6.45
CA ALA A 21 20.98 -0.47 -7.68
C ALA A 21 21.44 0.50 -8.78
N LEU A 22 20.70 1.60 -8.98
CA LEU A 22 21.04 2.62 -9.96
C LEU A 22 22.40 3.25 -9.68
N SER A 23 22.66 3.57 -8.41
CA SER A 23 23.94 4.10 -7.95
C SER A 23 25.05 3.10 -8.19
N ALA A 24 24.90 1.84 -7.77
CA ALA A 24 25.91 0.81 -7.96
C ALA A 24 26.25 0.56 -9.44
N ILE A 25 25.24 0.53 -10.31
CA ILE A 25 25.43 0.29 -11.76
C ILE A 25 26.08 1.50 -12.45
N ARG A 26 25.73 2.73 -12.05
CA ARG A 26 26.23 3.97 -12.69
C ARG A 26 27.51 4.52 -12.10
N TRP A 27 27.85 4.15 -10.86
CA TRP A 27 29.07 4.58 -10.17
C TRP A 27 30.35 4.34 -10.98
N PRO A 28 30.55 3.18 -11.64
CA PRO A 28 31.63 2.97 -12.60
C PRO A 28 31.81 4.07 -13.65
N SER A 29 30.71 4.47 -14.30
CA SER A 29 30.74 5.48 -15.37
C SER A 29 31.01 6.88 -14.83
N ILE A 30 30.51 7.18 -13.62
CA ILE A 30 30.78 8.46 -12.94
C ILE A 30 32.26 8.52 -12.55
N MET A 31 32.81 7.47 -11.93
CA MET A 31 34.22 7.43 -11.54
C MET A 31 35.14 7.56 -12.74
N MET A 32 34.87 6.85 -13.84
CA MET A 32 35.64 6.97 -15.09
C MET A 32 35.61 8.40 -15.65
N PHE A 33 34.46 9.07 -15.61
CA PHE A 33 34.35 10.48 -16.02
C PHE A 33 35.17 11.37 -15.08
N VAL A 34 35.01 11.22 -13.77
CA VAL A 34 35.72 12.01 -12.76
C VAL A 34 37.23 11.84 -12.86
N THR A 35 37.74 10.62 -13.02
CA THR A 35 39.18 10.36 -13.15
C THR A 35 39.77 10.97 -14.41
N MET A 36 39.03 10.98 -15.53
CA MET A 36 39.46 11.60 -16.78
C MET A 36 39.68 13.13 -16.66
N PHE A 37 38.90 13.81 -15.81
CA PHE A 37 38.96 15.26 -15.66
C PHE A 37 39.78 15.75 -14.46
N ILE A 38 39.98 14.91 -13.44
CA ILE A 38 40.63 15.31 -12.17
C ILE A 38 42.03 14.73 -12.02
N HIS A 39 42.34 13.57 -12.59
CA HIS A 39 43.65 12.94 -12.41
C HIS A 39 44.62 13.26 -13.55
N PRO A 40 45.89 13.63 -13.23
CA PRO A 40 46.90 13.95 -14.24
C PRO A 40 47.35 12.74 -15.05
N ASP A 41 47.06 11.52 -14.58
CA ASP A 41 47.31 10.28 -15.30
C ASP A 41 46.01 9.43 -15.32
N PRO A 42 45.19 9.56 -16.37
CA PRO A 42 43.86 8.95 -16.43
C PRO A 42 43.89 7.42 -16.57
N ALA A 43 45.05 6.82 -16.86
CA ALA A 43 45.22 5.37 -17.03
C ALA A 43 45.59 4.64 -15.73
N LEU A 44 46.07 5.36 -14.70
CA LEU A 44 46.50 4.76 -13.42
C LEU A 44 45.28 4.27 -12.61
N GLY A 45 44.92 3.00 -12.78
CA GLY A 45 43.89 2.30 -12.02
C GLY A 45 42.65 1.85 -12.82
N LEU A 46 42.57 2.19 -14.11
CA LEU A 46 41.45 1.78 -14.98
C LEU A 46 41.72 0.47 -15.74
N ASP A 47 42.98 0.13 -16.00
CA ASP A 47 43.34 -0.96 -16.93
C ASP A 47 43.11 -2.37 -16.39
N ASN A 48 43.08 -2.56 -15.07
CA ASN A 48 42.98 -3.89 -14.44
C ASN A 48 41.63 -4.18 -13.77
N ILE A 49 40.69 -3.23 -13.73
CA ILE A 49 39.40 -3.39 -13.06
C ILE A 49 38.28 -3.20 -14.07
N ASN A 50 37.48 -4.25 -14.30
CA ASN A 50 36.29 -4.13 -15.12
C ASN A 50 35.17 -3.45 -14.33
N TRP A 51 35.21 -2.12 -14.27
CA TRP A 51 34.29 -1.31 -13.48
C TRP A 51 32.82 -1.57 -13.82
N ARG A 52 32.49 -1.85 -15.09
CA ARG A 52 31.13 -2.14 -15.52
C ARG A 52 30.62 -3.47 -14.96
N GLU A 53 31.46 -4.50 -15.00
CA GLU A 53 31.14 -5.79 -14.39
C GLU A 53 30.99 -5.65 -12.88
N LEU A 54 31.86 -4.86 -12.24
CA LEU A 54 31.77 -4.53 -10.82
C LEU A 54 30.40 -3.90 -10.47
N GLY A 55 29.96 -2.91 -11.25
CA GLY A 55 28.65 -2.27 -11.06
C GLY A 55 27.47 -3.20 -11.26
N ILE A 56 27.56 -4.18 -12.17
CA ILE A 56 26.50 -5.18 -12.38
C ILE A 56 26.50 -6.21 -11.24
N VAL A 57 27.67 -6.71 -10.84
CA VAL A 57 27.80 -7.71 -9.77
C VAL A 57 27.28 -7.16 -8.45
N TYR A 58 27.65 -5.92 -8.11
CA TYR A 58 27.16 -5.29 -6.88
C TYR A 58 25.76 -4.69 -7.02
N GLY A 59 25.34 -4.27 -8.22
CA GLY A 59 24.02 -3.66 -8.44
C GLY A 59 22.85 -4.63 -8.63
N ALA A 60 23.10 -5.81 -9.21
CA ALA A 60 22.06 -6.80 -9.51
C ALA A 60 21.30 -7.30 -8.27
N PRO A 61 21.94 -7.57 -7.12
CA PRO A 61 21.23 -7.97 -5.90
C PRO A 61 20.28 -6.88 -5.40
N TYR A 62 20.68 -5.60 -5.44
CA TYR A 62 19.81 -4.48 -5.04
C TYR A 62 18.63 -4.31 -6.00
N PHE A 63 18.85 -4.52 -7.30
CA PHE A 63 17.77 -4.50 -8.29
C PHE A 63 16.77 -5.63 -8.04
N LEU A 64 17.26 -6.84 -7.77
CA LEU A 64 16.42 -7.98 -7.43
C LEU A 64 15.65 -7.74 -6.13
N ALA A 65 16.30 -7.20 -5.10
CA ALA A 65 15.65 -6.84 -3.83
C ALA A 65 14.52 -5.83 -4.07
N SER A 66 14.77 -4.77 -4.84
CA SER A 66 13.76 -3.78 -5.25
C SER A 66 12.56 -4.43 -5.93
N LEU A 67 12.80 -5.29 -6.94
CA LEU A 67 11.74 -5.99 -7.66
C LEU A 67 10.89 -6.85 -6.72
N CYS A 68 11.55 -7.62 -5.84
CA CYS A 68 10.87 -8.49 -4.88
C CYS A 68 10.08 -7.67 -3.84
N TYR A 69 10.62 -6.57 -3.32
CA TYR A 69 9.88 -5.68 -2.40
C TYR A 69 8.69 -5.03 -3.11
N TYR A 70 8.83 -4.60 -4.36
CA TYR A 70 7.72 -4.05 -5.14
C TYR A 70 6.62 -5.11 -5.38
N ALA A 71 7.00 -6.33 -5.76
CA ALA A 71 6.06 -7.45 -5.92
C ALA A 71 5.36 -7.80 -4.60
N ALA A 72 6.09 -7.74 -3.47
CA ALA A 72 5.53 -7.91 -2.14
C ALA A 72 4.52 -6.80 -1.82
N ALA A 73 4.84 -5.54 -2.08
CA ALA A 73 3.95 -4.40 -1.86
C ALA A 73 2.64 -4.53 -2.65
N VAL A 74 2.73 -4.86 -3.95
CA VAL A 74 1.55 -5.08 -4.81
C VAL A 74 0.72 -6.26 -4.31
N SER A 75 1.36 -7.36 -3.89
CA SER A 75 0.68 -8.54 -3.34
C SER A 75 -0.02 -8.22 -2.02
N VAL A 76 0.61 -7.41 -1.16
CA VAL A 76 0.00 -6.90 0.07
C VAL A 76 -1.20 -6.02 -0.28
N ALA A 77 -1.09 -5.05 -1.20
CA ALA A 77 -2.20 -4.17 -1.55
C ALA A 77 -3.40 -4.91 -2.16
N SER A 78 -3.14 -5.83 -3.10
CA SER A 78 -4.14 -6.59 -3.86
C SER A 78 -4.73 -7.81 -3.14
N ARG A 79 -4.32 -8.05 -1.89
CA ARG A 79 -4.72 -9.21 -1.09
C ARG A 79 -4.35 -10.58 -1.67
N ARG A 80 -3.36 -10.64 -2.56
CA ARG A 80 -2.93 -11.88 -3.22
C ARG A 80 -2.12 -12.78 -2.29
N PRO A 81 -2.30 -14.11 -2.38
CA PRO A 81 -1.40 -15.04 -1.72
C PRO A 81 0.00 -14.93 -2.33
N GLY A 82 1.03 -14.86 -1.50
CA GLY A 82 2.43 -14.78 -1.96
C GLY A 82 3.22 -13.57 -1.46
N SER A 83 2.59 -12.60 -0.78
CA SER A 83 3.31 -11.43 -0.24
C SER A 83 4.49 -11.80 0.68
N VAL A 84 4.32 -12.83 1.52
CA VAL A 84 5.37 -13.29 2.46
C VAL A 84 6.56 -13.90 1.71
N ILE A 85 6.31 -14.65 0.64
CA ILE A 85 7.37 -15.29 -0.16
C ILE A 85 8.18 -14.20 -0.89
N TRP A 86 7.49 -13.26 -1.55
CA TRP A 86 8.15 -12.12 -2.20
C TRP A 86 8.96 -11.29 -1.21
N TYR A 87 8.42 -11.04 -0.02
CA TYR A 87 9.12 -10.31 1.02
C TYR A 87 10.36 -11.06 1.52
N GLY A 88 10.25 -12.37 1.76
CA GLY A 88 11.38 -13.21 2.17
C GLY A 88 12.49 -13.25 1.12
N MET A 89 12.13 -13.39 -0.17
CA MET A 89 13.10 -13.29 -1.27
C MET A 89 13.78 -11.94 -1.31
N ALA A 90 13.04 -10.85 -1.09
CA ALA A 90 13.59 -9.50 -1.05
C ALA A 90 14.60 -9.32 0.10
N MET A 91 14.32 -9.87 1.28
CA MET A 91 15.25 -9.86 2.42
C MET A 91 16.56 -10.57 2.08
N VAL A 92 16.49 -11.76 1.49
CA VAL A 92 17.68 -12.52 1.09
C VAL A 92 18.48 -11.76 0.03
N ALA A 93 17.81 -11.20 -0.97
CA ALA A 93 18.46 -10.40 -2.01
C ALA A 93 19.10 -9.11 -1.48
N SER A 94 18.63 -8.59 -0.34
CA SER A 94 19.18 -7.39 0.29
C SER A 94 20.41 -7.62 1.18
N LEU A 95 20.77 -8.87 1.49
CA LEU A 95 21.91 -9.19 2.35
C LEU A 95 23.27 -8.61 1.90
N PRO A 96 23.56 -8.43 0.60
CA PRO A 96 24.83 -7.83 0.20
C PRO A 96 25.11 -6.43 0.75
N ILE A 97 24.09 -5.73 1.28
CA ILE A 97 24.25 -4.43 1.94
C ILE A 97 25.21 -4.48 3.14
N TYR A 98 25.28 -5.62 3.84
CA TYR A 98 26.17 -5.78 4.99
C TYR A 98 27.65 -5.86 4.60
N TYR A 99 27.95 -6.15 3.34
CA TYR A 99 29.34 -6.16 2.84
C TYR A 99 29.79 -4.79 2.32
N LEU A 100 28.89 -3.78 2.29
CA LEU A 100 29.26 -2.41 1.92
C LEU A 100 29.78 -1.58 3.10
N VAL A 101 29.57 -2.05 4.32
CA VAL A 101 29.92 -1.33 5.54
C VAL A 101 30.84 -2.22 6.37
N ASP A 102 32.01 -1.71 6.70
CA ASP A 102 32.89 -2.33 7.68
C ASP A 102 32.36 -2.01 9.07
N PHE A 103 32.05 -3.06 9.84
CA PHE A 103 31.56 -2.94 11.21
C PHE A 103 32.74 -3.05 12.19
N GLU A 104 33.10 -1.95 12.83
CA GLU A 104 34.20 -1.93 13.79
C GLU A 104 33.84 -2.62 15.12
N GLN A 105 34.83 -3.11 15.85
CA GLN A 105 34.58 -3.75 17.14
C GLN A 105 34.07 -2.71 18.15
N GLY A 106 32.80 -2.84 18.57
CA GLY A 106 32.15 -1.88 19.46
C GLY A 106 31.25 -0.85 18.77
N TRP A 107 31.02 -0.99 17.45
CA TRP A 107 30.14 -0.13 16.65
C TRP A 107 28.75 0.10 17.27
N TRP A 108 28.24 -0.86 18.06
CA TRP A 108 26.95 -0.76 18.71
C TRP A 108 26.87 0.31 19.82
N ARG A 109 28.01 0.81 20.32
CA ARG A 109 28.06 1.88 21.34
C ARG A 109 28.17 3.27 20.73
N ASP A 110 28.90 3.41 19.63
CA ASP A 110 29.08 4.67 18.91
C ASP A 110 29.07 4.39 17.40
N PRO A 111 27.88 4.23 16.79
CA PRO A 111 27.77 3.81 15.40
C PRO A 111 28.14 4.96 14.47
N SER A 112 29.02 4.67 13.51
CA SER A 112 29.21 5.56 12.38
C SER A 112 27.92 5.70 11.56
N GLY A 113 27.80 6.78 10.78
CA GLY A 113 26.63 7.03 9.94
C GLY A 113 26.20 5.82 9.08
N PRO A 114 27.11 5.18 8.34
CA PRO A 114 26.80 3.98 7.54
C PRO A 114 26.35 2.77 8.38
N GLU A 115 27.02 2.49 9.50
CA GLU A 115 26.65 1.39 10.41
C GLU A 115 25.24 1.61 10.98
N GLY A 116 24.95 2.83 11.41
CA GLY A 116 23.63 3.23 11.90
C GLY A 116 22.54 3.11 10.84
N MET A 117 22.85 3.49 9.59
CA MET A 117 21.92 3.32 8.46
C MET A 117 21.60 1.85 8.19
N VAL A 118 22.61 0.97 8.15
CA VAL A 118 22.39 -0.46 7.92
C VAL A 118 21.62 -1.07 9.07
N ALA A 119 22.02 -0.82 10.32
CA ALA A 119 21.34 -1.35 11.50
C ALA A 119 19.87 -0.88 11.59
N GLY A 120 19.64 0.42 11.41
CA GLY A 120 18.30 0.99 11.42
C GLY A 120 17.43 0.49 10.26
N GLY A 121 18.01 0.40 9.06
CA GLY A 121 17.37 -0.18 7.88
C GLY A 121 16.94 -1.63 8.11
N SER A 122 17.80 -2.44 8.72
CA SER A 122 17.51 -3.83 9.04
C SER A 122 16.38 -3.98 10.06
N VAL A 123 16.32 -3.11 11.07
CA VAL A 123 15.19 -3.07 12.01
C VAL A 123 13.89 -2.72 11.29
N ILE A 124 13.91 -1.73 10.39
CA ILE A 124 12.73 -1.34 9.59
C ILE A 124 12.25 -2.51 8.74
N ILE A 125 13.16 -3.20 8.04
CA ILE A 125 12.87 -4.38 7.23
C ILE A 125 12.26 -5.50 8.11
N LEU A 126 12.84 -5.79 9.26
CA LEU A 126 12.33 -6.84 10.16
C LEU A 126 10.91 -6.51 10.66
N LEU A 127 10.67 -5.26 11.09
CA LEU A 127 9.35 -4.82 11.56
C LEU A 127 8.30 -4.87 10.46
N LEU A 128 8.65 -4.48 9.24
CA LEU A 128 7.77 -4.59 8.07
C LEU A 128 7.48 -6.05 7.73
N GLY A 129 8.47 -6.93 7.76
CA GLY A 129 8.30 -8.37 7.57
C GLY A 129 7.34 -8.98 8.59
N LEU A 130 7.50 -8.64 9.88
CA LEU A 130 6.59 -9.03 10.94
C LEU A 130 5.17 -8.48 10.72
N ALA A 131 5.03 -7.24 10.26
CA ALA A 131 3.73 -6.67 9.93
C ALA A 131 3.04 -7.41 8.77
N VAL A 132 3.79 -7.79 7.73
CA VAL A 132 3.29 -8.60 6.61
C VAL A 132 2.86 -9.99 7.09
N LEU A 133 3.65 -10.62 7.98
CA LEU A 133 3.31 -11.92 8.55
C LEU A 133 2.04 -11.83 9.41
N HIS A 134 1.95 -10.81 10.26
CA HIS A 134 0.79 -10.59 11.12
C HIS A 134 -0.49 -10.32 10.31
N LEU A 135 -0.39 -9.55 9.21
CA LEU A 135 -1.50 -9.38 8.26
C LEU A 135 -1.97 -10.70 7.64
N ARG A 136 -1.05 -11.65 7.42
CA ARG A 136 -1.35 -12.96 6.84
C ARG A 136 -1.95 -13.92 7.88
N LEU A 137 -1.46 -13.85 9.11
CA LEU A 137 -1.92 -14.66 10.25
C LEU A 137 -3.24 -14.15 10.84
N ARG A 138 -3.57 -12.87 10.63
CA ARG A 138 -4.87 -12.31 11.02
C ARG A 138 -5.96 -13.08 10.25
N LYS A 139 -6.63 -14.01 10.96
CA LYS A 139 -7.78 -14.77 10.46
C LYS A 139 -8.71 -13.78 9.78
N VAL A 140 -9.04 -14.06 8.51
CA VAL A 140 -10.03 -13.31 7.75
C VAL A 140 -11.29 -13.28 8.60
N ARG A 141 -11.56 -12.14 9.25
CA ARG A 141 -12.87 -11.90 9.84
C ARG A 141 -13.84 -12.00 8.66
N PRO A 142 -14.84 -12.90 8.70
CA PRO A 142 -15.70 -13.13 7.55
C PRO A 142 -16.24 -11.78 7.06
N ALA A 143 -16.15 -11.57 5.75
CA ALA A 143 -16.35 -10.29 5.07
C ALA A 143 -17.73 -9.65 5.34
N ALA A 144 -18.66 -10.39 5.95
CA ALA A 144 -19.94 -9.89 6.43
C ALA A 144 -19.84 -8.84 7.56
N VAL A 145 -18.71 -8.73 8.28
CA VAL A 145 -18.55 -7.75 9.38
C VAL A 145 -17.51 -6.66 9.06
N ALA A 146 -16.65 -6.88 8.06
CA ALA A 146 -15.59 -5.93 7.68
C ALA A 146 -15.99 -4.95 6.56
N ALA A 147 -17.15 -5.17 5.91
CA ALA A 147 -17.69 -4.22 4.94
C ALA A 147 -18.30 -2.97 5.60
N ASP A 148 -18.58 -3.00 6.91
CA ASP A 148 -19.18 -1.88 7.64
C ASP A 148 -18.17 -0.83 8.13
N GLU A 149 -16.86 -1.11 8.12
CA GLU A 149 -15.89 -0.24 8.82
C GLU A 149 -14.86 0.49 7.93
N GLU A 150 -14.71 0.19 6.63
CA GLU A 150 -13.67 0.87 5.81
C GLU A 150 -14.10 1.51 4.49
N ASP A 151 -15.34 1.35 4.01
CA ASP A 151 -15.83 2.12 2.86
C ASP A 151 -17.31 2.45 3.06
N GLY A 152 -17.64 3.75 3.09
CA GLY A 152 -19.01 4.28 3.10
C GLY A 152 -19.73 4.08 1.77
N GLN A 153 -19.57 2.91 1.14
CA GLN A 153 -20.29 2.48 -0.03
C GLN A 153 -21.25 1.38 0.39
N VAL A 154 -22.53 1.75 0.52
CA VAL A 154 -23.64 0.80 0.64
C VAL A 154 -23.76 0.08 -0.71
N VAL A 155 -22.95 -0.94 -0.92
CA VAL A 155 -23.14 -1.89 -2.01
C VAL A 155 -24.18 -2.88 -1.52
N MET A 156 -25.45 -2.64 -1.85
CA MET A 156 -26.49 -3.67 -1.69
C MET A 156 -26.06 -4.88 -2.51
N SER A 157 -25.92 -6.02 -1.84
CA SER A 157 -25.69 -7.29 -2.53
C SER A 157 -26.89 -7.62 -3.45
N GLN A 158 -26.62 -8.32 -4.55
CA GLN A 158 -27.65 -8.69 -5.53
C GLN A 158 -28.83 -9.43 -4.88
N GLU A 159 -28.55 -10.27 -3.87
CA GLU A 159 -29.55 -10.98 -3.07
C GLU A 159 -30.44 -10.03 -2.24
N GLN A 160 -29.90 -8.92 -1.72
CA GLN A 160 -30.68 -7.91 -1.00
C GLN A 160 -31.55 -7.10 -1.96
N PHE A 161 -31.10 -6.85 -3.19
CA PHE A 161 -31.90 -6.20 -4.23
C PHE A 161 -33.03 -7.12 -4.70
N GLU A 162 -32.75 -8.41 -4.89
CA GLU A 162 -33.74 -9.43 -5.24
C GLU A 162 -34.77 -9.63 -4.13
N ALA A 163 -34.35 -9.63 -2.85
CA ALA A 163 -35.26 -9.67 -1.71
C ALA A 163 -36.16 -8.42 -1.60
N LEU A 164 -35.69 -7.25 -2.05
CA LEU A 164 -36.46 -6.00 -2.07
C LEU A 164 -37.45 -5.96 -3.23
N MET A 165 -37.07 -6.51 -4.39
CA MET A 165 -37.95 -6.69 -5.55
C MET A 165 -39.01 -7.78 -5.30
N ALA A 166 -38.66 -8.88 -4.63
CA ALA A 166 -39.59 -9.93 -4.23
C ALA A 166 -40.62 -9.43 -3.20
N ARG A 167 -40.26 -8.44 -2.36
CA ARG A 167 -41.20 -7.73 -1.48
C ARG A 167 -42.15 -6.78 -2.23
N THR A 168 -41.85 -6.46 -3.47
CA THR A 168 -42.60 -5.53 -4.32
C THR A 168 -43.57 -6.25 -5.28
N GLU A 169 -43.63 -7.58 -5.24
CA GLU A 169 -44.72 -8.29 -5.91
C GLU A 169 -46.05 -8.04 -5.16
N PRO A 170 -47.10 -7.59 -5.87
CA PRO A 170 -48.37 -7.26 -5.25
C PRO A 170 -49.08 -8.54 -4.85
N LYS A 171 -48.94 -8.93 -3.58
CA LYS A 171 -49.84 -9.93 -3.00
C LYS A 171 -51.25 -9.37 -3.06
N ALA A 172 -52.13 -10.10 -3.76
CA ALA A 172 -53.53 -9.78 -3.94
C ALA A 172 -54.19 -9.39 -2.60
N HIS A 173 -55.03 -8.36 -2.69
CA HIS A 173 -55.78 -7.73 -1.61
C HIS A 173 -56.44 -8.74 -0.66
N PRO A 174 -56.40 -8.47 0.65
CA PRO A 174 -57.60 -8.56 1.46
C PRO A 174 -57.95 -7.20 2.07
N GLU A 175 -59.25 -7.01 2.25
CA GLU A 175 -59.99 -5.78 2.56
C GLU A 175 -59.40 -4.82 3.60
N PRO A 176 -59.73 -3.51 3.50
CA PRO A 176 -59.18 -2.47 4.36
C PRO A 176 -59.84 -2.49 5.74
N ALA A 177 -59.07 -2.89 6.76
CA ALA A 177 -59.43 -2.60 8.15
C ALA A 177 -59.16 -1.13 8.48
N GLU A 178 -60.11 -0.49 9.17
CA GLU A 178 -60.09 0.95 9.49
C GLU A 178 -58.78 1.41 10.16
N PRO A 179 -58.14 2.49 9.66
CA PRO A 179 -56.86 2.94 10.16
C PRO A 179 -57.00 3.65 11.51
N LYS A 180 -56.53 3.02 12.59
CA LYS A 180 -56.36 3.69 13.89
C LYS A 180 -55.40 4.89 13.77
N PRO A 181 -55.75 6.08 14.29
CA PRO A 181 -54.91 7.27 14.19
C PRO A 181 -53.63 7.12 15.03
N ARG A 182 -52.50 6.88 14.38
CA ARG A 182 -51.18 6.90 15.01
C ARG A 182 -50.82 8.33 15.40
N ARG A 183 -50.75 8.61 16.71
CA ARG A 183 -50.23 9.87 17.28
C ARG A 183 -48.82 10.15 16.72
N ARG A 184 -48.68 11.30 16.04
CA ARG A 184 -47.42 11.77 15.46
C ARG A 184 -46.47 12.16 16.58
N ARG A 185 -45.36 11.43 16.73
CA ARG A 185 -44.24 11.86 17.59
C ARG A 185 -43.54 13.06 16.93
N PRO A 186 -43.06 14.05 17.70
CA PRO A 186 -42.32 15.17 17.16
C PRO A 186 -41.07 14.64 16.44
N VAL A 187 -40.95 14.99 15.16
CA VAL A 187 -39.84 14.58 14.30
C VAL A 187 -38.64 15.48 14.64
N PRO A 188 -37.44 14.94 14.86
CA PRO A 188 -36.23 15.73 15.13
C PRO A 188 -36.01 16.82 14.08
N ALA A 189 -35.61 18.01 14.52
CA ALA A 189 -35.52 19.22 13.68
C ALA A 189 -34.64 19.03 12.44
N ALA A 190 -33.61 18.18 12.51
CA ALA A 190 -32.76 17.82 11.37
C ALA A 190 -33.54 17.09 10.27
N ILE A 191 -34.40 16.14 10.63
CA ILE A 191 -35.23 15.38 9.68
C ILE A 191 -36.35 16.27 9.12
N ALA A 192 -36.88 17.20 9.91
CA ALA A 192 -37.84 18.18 9.43
C ALA A 192 -37.23 19.12 8.37
N ARG A 193 -35.99 19.58 8.58
CA ARG A 193 -35.26 20.42 7.60
C ARG A 193 -34.94 19.66 6.31
N GLN A 194 -34.50 18.40 6.41
CA GLN A 194 -34.26 17.56 5.23
C GLN A 194 -35.53 17.33 4.41
N ARG A 195 -36.65 17.00 5.07
CA ARG A 195 -37.95 16.82 4.40
C ARG A 195 -38.43 18.10 3.73
N ALA A 196 -38.22 19.26 4.35
CA ALA A 196 -38.55 20.55 3.75
C ALA A 196 -37.69 20.86 2.52
N HIS A 197 -36.38 20.53 2.56
CA HIS A 197 -35.47 20.70 1.44
C HIS A 197 -35.89 19.84 0.23
N PHE A 198 -36.12 18.54 0.44
CA PHE A 198 -36.56 17.63 -0.61
C PHE A 198 -37.95 17.99 -1.17
N ALA A 199 -38.87 18.47 -0.33
CA ALA A 199 -40.17 18.95 -0.80
C ALA A 199 -40.05 20.21 -1.66
N ALA A 200 -39.10 21.11 -1.35
CA ALA A 200 -38.83 22.30 -2.15
C ALA A 200 -38.19 21.94 -3.50
N GLU A 201 -37.23 21.02 -3.52
CA GLU A 201 -36.63 20.52 -4.77
C GLU A 201 -37.64 19.77 -5.64
N GLY A 202 -38.48 18.93 -5.04
CA GLY A 202 -39.54 18.22 -5.76
C GLY A 202 -40.55 19.17 -6.42
N ARG A 203 -40.91 20.27 -5.76
CA ARG A 203 -41.76 21.32 -6.35
C ARG A 203 -41.06 22.03 -7.52
N ARG A 204 -39.77 22.36 -7.38
CA ARG A 204 -38.97 22.99 -8.45
C ARG A 204 -38.82 22.07 -9.66
N MET A 205 -38.61 20.77 -9.46
CA MET A 205 -38.52 19.78 -10.53
C MET A 205 -39.86 19.58 -11.25
N ARG A 206 -40.98 19.51 -10.52
CA ARG A 206 -42.32 19.44 -11.13
C ARG A 206 -42.67 20.69 -11.94
N ALA A 207 -42.30 21.88 -11.45
CA ALA A 207 -42.50 23.14 -12.18
C ALA A 207 -41.67 23.21 -13.48
N ARG A 208 -40.48 22.58 -13.52
CA ARG A 208 -39.66 22.48 -14.73
C ARG A 208 -40.19 21.47 -15.75
N LYS A 209 -40.91 20.44 -15.31
CA LYS A 209 -41.47 19.39 -16.17
C LYS A 209 -42.86 19.72 -16.73
N GLY A 210 -43.46 20.83 -16.28
CA GLY A 210 -44.78 21.32 -16.70
C GLY A 210 -44.74 22.50 -17.68
N ARG A 211 -43.59 22.79 -18.27
CA ARG A 211 -43.43 23.63 -19.48
C ARG A 211 -42.93 22.74 -20.60
#